data_AF-A0A2J8A8W9-F1
#
_entry.id   AF-A0A2J8A8W9-F1
#
_cell.length_a   1.000
_cell.length_b   1.000
_cell.length_c   1.000
_cell.angle_alpha   90.00
_cell.angle_beta   90.00
_cell.angle_gamma   90.00
#
_symmetry.space_group_name_H-M   'P 1'
#
loop_
_entity.id
_entity.type
_entity.pdbx_description
1 polymer ?
#
loop_
_entity_poly.entity_id
_entity_poly.type
_entity_poly.pdbx_seq_one_letter_code
_entity_poly.pdbx_strand_id
1 'polypeptide(L)'
;MGVMAKEGLIFLLGDILASGALSFEQWRSALKGWFHVPPQFESRIYEQYNADRYYGSWTYAANAAITDGAFHCATRRAANYFSVQAPVHVFVVQETRPNSGCSVKQEYGTSGADFTPELVDALGAFHGYDVPLQFMNPYATPRINGNCSYTPNEAQLSSFMSGVWSAMAATGSPLPPLSRTLAAPQLQNISWPQWTSTSQQLLNLDFAGPQIVDLTAETLTCKVWDDMMDYFDSVGTFYPTESPPPPPPPAKAKRPPPRKLGRQSPPYMRG
;
A
#
# COMPACT_ATOMS: atom_id res chain seq x y z
N MET A 1 -10.55 -3.66 -8.95
CA MET A 1 -10.09 -3.80 -7.55
C MET A 1 -8.58 -3.76 -7.54
N GLY A 2 -7.97 -3.19 -6.51
CA GLY A 2 -6.53 -2.93 -6.48
C GLY A 2 -5.95 -3.14 -5.10
N VAL A 3 -4.72 -3.61 -5.07
CA VAL A 3 -3.90 -3.70 -3.85
C VAL A 3 -2.46 -3.29 -4.18
N MET A 4 -1.71 -2.96 -3.14
CA MET A 4 -0.30 -2.59 -3.22
C MET A 4 0.56 -3.80 -2.87
N ALA A 5 1.78 -3.88 -3.37
CA ALA A 5 2.64 -5.04 -3.08
C ALA A 5 3.02 -5.19 -1.59
N LYS A 6 2.99 -4.09 -0.83
CA LYS A 6 3.47 -4.03 0.55
C LYS A 6 2.50 -3.26 1.46
N GLU A 7 1.21 -3.59 1.35
CA GLU A 7 0.12 -2.95 2.11
C GLU A 7 0.40 -2.88 3.61
N GLY A 8 0.91 -3.97 4.18
CA GLY A 8 1.10 -4.12 5.62
C GLY A 8 2.15 -3.20 6.22
N LEU A 9 3.08 -2.70 5.41
CA LEU A 9 4.30 -2.11 5.95
C LEU A 9 4.06 -0.78 6.65
N ILE A 10 3.15 0.05 6.15
CA ILE A 10 2.89 1.35 6.79
C ILE A 10 2.36 1.18 8.22
N PHE A 11 1.61 0.11 8.44
CA PHE A 11 1.06 -0.21 9.75
C PHE A 11 2.11 -0.68 10.76
N LEU A 12 3.31 -0.99 10.28
CA LEU A 12 4.47 -1.38 11.09
C LEU A 12 5.48 -0.24 11.25
N LEU A 13 5.29 0.89 10.57
CA LEU A 13 6.29 1.94 10.47
C LEU A 13 6.70 2.49 11.84
N GLY A 14 5.74 2.67 12.76
CA GLY A 14 6.02 3.15 14.12
C GLY A 14 6.96 2.22 14.90
N ASP A 15 6.71 0.91 14.83
CA ASP A 15 7.55 -0.09 15.49
C ASP A 15 8.93 -0.19 14.83
N ILE A 16 8.98 -0.16 13.50
CA ILE A 16 10.24 -0.19 12.74
C ILE A 16 11.10 1.04 13.04
N LEU A 17 10.51 2.24 13.09
CA LEU A 17 11.25 3.47 13.42
C LEU A 17 11.76 3.45 14.87
N ALA A 18 11.06 2.79 15.79
CA ALA A 18 11.47 2.68 17.18
C ALA A 18 12.59 1.65 17.41
N SER A 19 12.56 0.50 16.72
CA SER A 19 13.48 -0.61 16.97
C SER A 19 14.46 -0.93 15.82
N GLY A 20 14.36 -0.25 14.68
CA GLY A 20 15.12 -0.51 13.46
C GLY A 20 14.62 -1.72 12.67
N ALA A 21 14.39 -2.84 13.35
CA ALA A 21 13.77 -4.05 12.82
C ALA A 21 12.90 -4.72 13.88
N LEU A 22 11.94 -5.56 13.46
CA LEU A 22 11.13 -6.33 14.40
C LEU A 22 11.89 -7.55 14.90
N SER A 23 11.78 -7.83 16.19
CA SER A 23 12.06 -9.15 16.77
C SER A 23 10.87 -10.11 16.56
N PHE A 24 11.07 -11.40 16.86
CA PHE A 24 9.99 -12.39 16.85
C PHE A 24 8.80 -11.98 17.73
N GLU A 25 9.06 -11.50 18.95
CA GLU A 25 7.99 -11.07 19.87
C GLU A 25 7.24 -9.83 19.36
N GLN A 26 7.95 -8.87 18.77
CA GLN A 26 7.31 -7.70 18.14
C GLN A 26 6.48 -8.11 16.93
N TRP A 27 6.98 -9.02 16.08
CA TRP A 27 6.21 -9.59 14.98
C TRP A 27 4.94 -10.30 15.47
N ARG A 28 5.05 -11.13 16.51
CA ARG A 28 3.91 -11.84 17.11
C ARG A 28 2.88 -10.87 17.67
N SER A 29 3.34 -9.83 18.35
CA SER A 29 2.51 -8.76 18.89
C SER A 29 1.80 -7.98 17.78
N ALA A 30 2.51 -7.61 16.73
CA ALA A 30 1.93 -6.92 15.57
C ALA A 30 0.83 -7.77 14.92
N LEU A 31 1.07 -9.06 14.69
CA LEU A 31 0.05 -9.95 14.12
C LEU A 31 -1.19 -10.06 14.99
N LYS A 32 -1.03 -10.17 16.31
CA LYS A 32 -2.17 -10.22 17.25
C LYS A 32 -2.93 -8.91 17.35
N GLY A 33 -2.26 -7.78 17.08
CA GLY A 33 -2.91 -6.47 16.99
C GLY A 33 -3.80 -6.33 15.74
N TRP A 34 -3.47 -7.03 14.66
CA TRP A 34 -4.21 -6.99 13.40
C TRP A 34 -5.26 -8.10 13.27
N PHE A 35 -4.97 -9.28 13.80
CA PHE A 35 -5.77 -10.47 13.59
C PHE A 35 -6.06 -11.16 14.92
N HIS A 36 -7.31 -11.57 15.11
CA HIS A 36 -7.62 -12.60 16.07
C HIS A 36 -7.21 -13.95 15.46
N VAL A 37 -6.10 -14.53 15.92
CA VAL A 37 -5.60 -15.83 15.44
C VAL A 37 -5.99 -16.92 16.44
N PRO A 38 -6.90 -17.85 16.09
CA PRO A 38 -7.24 -18.94 16.99
C PRO A 38 -6.03 -19.86 17.23
N PRO A 39 -5.88 -20.46 18.42
CA PRO A 39 -4.69 -21.27 18.75
C PRO A 39 -4.34 -22.36 17.73
N GLN A 40 -5.34 -22.99 17.12
CA GLN A 40 -5.15 -24.05 16.11
C GLN A 40 -4.59 -23.55 14.77
N PHE A 41 -4.60 -22.24 14.52
CA PHE A 41 -4.02 -21.63 13.31
C PHE A 41 -2.66 -20.97 13.57
N GLU A 42 -2.24 -20.77 14.83
CA GLU A 42 -0.97 -20.09 15.14
C GLU A 42 0.22 -20.76 14.44
N SER A 43 0.35 -22.10 14.50
CA SER A 43 1.47 -22.81 13.86
C SER A 43 1.50 -22.63 12.34
N ARG A 44 0.34 -22.64 11.68
CA ARG A 44 0.24 -22.47 10.22
C ARG A 44 0.64 -21.06 9.79
N ILE A 45 0.19 -20.05 10.53
CA ILE A 45 0.61 -18.66 10.29
C ILE A 45 2.12 -18.54 10.48
N TYR A 46 2.69 -19.20 11.49
CA TYR A 46 4.13 -19.13 11.77
C TYR A 46 4.97 -19.87 10.73
N GLU A 47 4.52 -21.05 10.28
CA GLU A 47 5.16 -21.80 9.20
C GLU A 47 5.12 -21.04 7.87
N GLN A 48 4.04 -20.33 7.61
CA GLN A 48 3.89 -19.53 6.39
C GLN A 48 4.70 -18.24 6.45
N TYR A 49 4.65 -17.51 7.58
CA TYR A 49 5.24 -16.19 7.76
C TYR A 49 6.38 -16.19 8.80
N ASN A 50 7.50 -16.85 8.50
CA ASN A 50 8.69 -16.81 9.36
C ASN A 50 9.85 -16.05 8.72
N ALA A 51 10.78 -15.56 9.56
CA ALA A 51 11.96 -14.84 9.10
C ALA A 51 12.76 -15.60 8.02
N ASP A 52 12.93 -16.93 8.14
CA ASP A 52 13.74 -17.71 7.17
C ASP A 52 13.16 -17.66 5.75
N ARG A 53 11.83 -17.63 5.62
CA ARG A 53 11.14 -17.46 4.32
C ARG A 53 11.18 -16.03 3.80
N TYR A 54 11.40 -15.05 4.68
CA TYR A 54 11.37 -13.62 4.38
C TYR A 54 12.74 -12.97 4.65
N TYR A 55 13.78 -13.53 4.02
CA TYR A 55 15.15 -12.98 3.98
C TYR A 55 15.81 -12.79 5.36
N GLY A 56 15.45 -13.63 6.34
CA GLY A 56 15.92 -13.51 7.73
C GLY A 56 15.28 -12.35 8.51
N SER A 57 14.21 -11.73 7.98
CA SER A 57 13.61 -10.52 8.55
C SER A 57 12.19 -10.75 9.04
N TRP A 58 11.97 -10.57 10.35
CA TRP A 58 10.63 -10.53 10.93
C TRP A 58 9.83 -9.31 10.49
N THR A 59 10.49 -8.21 10.10
CA THR A 59 9.83 -7.05 9.51
C THR A 59 9.17 -7.42 8.18
N TYR A 60 9.89 -8.13 7.31
CA TYR A 60 9.33 -8.60 6.04
C TYR A 60 8.26 -9.67 6.23
N ALA A 61 8.44 -10.59 7.18
CA ALA A 61 7.41 -11.57 7.52
C ALA A 61 6.12 -10.92 8.05
N ALA A 62 6.22 -9.91 8.92
CA ALA A 62 5.05 -9.16 9.42
C ALA A 62 4.34 -8.42 8.28
N ASN A 63 5.11 -7.72 7.44
CA ASN A 63 4.58 -7.01 6.29
C ASN A 63 3.82 -7.95 5.35
N ALA A 64 4.39 -9.10 5.02
CA ALA A 64 3.74 -10.09 4.16
C ALA A 64 2.45 -10.64 4.79
N ALA A 65 2.49 -10.99 6.09
CA ALA A 65 1.31 -11.52 6.77
C ALA A 65 0.16 -10.50 6.82
N ILE A 66 0.45 -9.23 7.13
CA ILE A 66 -0.57 -8.18 7.14
C ILE A 66 -1.05 -7.88 5.71
N THR A 67 -0.14 -7.81 4.74
CA THR A 67 -0.48 -7.60 3.32
C THR A 67 -1.43 -8.67 2.81
N ASP A 68 -1.14 -9.93 3.10
CA ASP A 68 -1.97 -11.04 2.66
C ASP A 68 -3.30 -11.08 3.40
N GLY A 69 -3.25 -11.10 4.74
CA GLY A 69 -4.43 -11.33 5.58
C GLY A 69 -5.44 -10.18 5.53
N ALA A 70 -4.97 -8.94 5.54
CA ALA A 70 -5.86 -7.76 5.61
C ALA A 70 -6.23 -7.20 4.22
N PHE A 71 -5.43 -7.44 3.17
CA PHE A 71 -5.62 -6.76 1.88
C PHE A 71 -5.73 -7.72 0.69
N HIS A 72 -4.68 -8.48 0.39
CA HIS A 72 -4.63 -9.29 -0.85
C HIS A 72 -5.67 -10.40 -0.83
N CYS A 73 -5.72 -11.22 0.23
CA CYS A 73 -6.65 -12.34 0.30
C CYS A 73 -8.11 -11.87 0.42
N ALA A 74 -8.36 -10.79 1.17
CA ALA A 74 -9.68 -10.16 1.20
C ALA A 74 -10.11 -9.66 -0.20
N THR A 75 -9.20 -9.04 -0.94
CA THR A 75 -9.47 -8.57 -2.31
C THR A 75 -9.69 -9.73 -3.28
N ARG A 76 -8.91 -10.81 -3.19
CA ARG A 76 -9.11 -12.03 -4.00
C ARG A 76 -10.47 -12.66 -3.72
N ARG A 77 -10.88 -12.76 -2.45
CA ARG A 77 -12.23 -13.23 -2.07
C ARG A 77 -13.33 -12.35 -2.65
N ALA A 78 -13.21 -11.03 -2.51
CA ALA A 78 -14.16 -10.09 -3.09
C ALA A 78 -14.21 -10.22 -4.63
N ALA A 79 -13.06 -10.29 -5.29
CA ALA A 79 -12.98 -10.45 -6.74
C ALA A 79 -13.65 -11.74 -7.22
N ASN A 80 -13.42 -12.86 -6.53
CA ASN A 80 -14.11 -14.12 -6.81
C ASN A 80 -15.63 -13.97 -6.66
N TYR A 81 -16.10 -13.38 -5.55
CA TYR A 81 -17.52 -13.17 -5.29
C TYR A 81 -18.20 -12.29 -6.35
N PHE A 82 -17.55 -11.21 -6.79
CA PHE A 82 -18.13 -10.28 -7.77
C PHE A 82 -17.97 -10.77 -9.22
N SER A 83 -16.95 -11.56 -9.53
CA SER A 83 -16.68 -12.04 -10.90
C SER A 83 -17.78 -12.92 -11.50
N VAL A 84 -18.62 -13.53 -10.66
CA VAL A 84 -19.78 -14.31 -11.14
C VAL A 84 -20.97 -13.43 -11.53
N GLN A 85 -20.94 -12.13 -11.16
CA GLN A 85 -22.05 -11.18 -11.33
C GLN A 85 -21.72 -10.07 -12.32
N ALA A 86 -20.44 -9.67 -12.42
CA ALA A 86 -19.98 -8.58 -13.27
C ALA A 86 -18.53 -8.79 -13.70
N PRO A 87 -18.09 -8.16 -14.81
CA PRO A 87 -16.68 -8.05 -15.14
C PRO A 87 -15.86 -7.47 -13.99
N VAL A 88 -14.88 -8.23 -13.51
CA VAL A 88 -13.93 -7.78 -12.48
C VAL A 88 -12.54 -7.69 -13.09
N HIS A 89 -11.85 -6.60 -12.83
CA HIS A 89 -10.45 -6.42 -13.17
C HIS A 89 -9.66 -6.19 -11.89
N VAL A 90 -8.61 -6.98 -11.68
CA VAL A 90 -7.72 -6.89 -10.52
C VAL A 90 -6.36 -6.38 -10.96
N PHE A 91 -5.76 -5.50 -10.17
CA PHE A 91 -4.37 -5.09 -10.32
C PHE A 91 -3.64 -5.15 -8.99
N VAL A 92 -2.32 -5.28 -9.07
CA VAL A 92 -1.39 -5.01 -7.97
C VAL A 92 -0.48 -3.90 -8.44
N VAL A 93 -0.30 -2.85 -7.66
CA VAL A 93 0.83 -1.94 -7.88
C VAL A 93 2.05 -2.58 -7.23
N GLN A 94 2.92 -3.09 -8.08
CA GLN A 94 4.27 -3.48 -7.70
C GLN A 94 5.18 -2.29 -7.78
N GLU A 95 6.25 -2.35 -7.00
CA GLU A 95 7.44 -1.59 -7.31
C GLU A 95 8.65 -2.03 -6.50
N THR A 96 9.73 -2.26 -7.23
CA THR A 96 11.11 -2.21 -6.75
C THR A 96 11.50 -0.76 -6.47
N ARG A 97 11.36 -0.34 -5.20
CA ARG A 97 11.82 0.94 -4.63
C ARG A 97 11.11 2.17 -5.20
N PRO A 98 10.90 3.23 -4.40
CA PRO A 98 10.39 4.46 -4.97
C PRO A 98 11.49 5.07 -5.86
N ASN A 99 11.31 5.02 -7.19
CA ASN A 99 12.30 5.49 -8.18
C ASN A 99 12.68 6.96 -7.97
N SER A 100 11.75 7.76 -7.44
CA SER A 100 11.99 9.15 -7.01
C SER A 100 11.88 9.39 -5.50
N GLY A 101 11.32 8.45 -4.72
CA GLY A 101 10.95 8.71 -3.32
C GLY A 101 9.71 9.61 -3.16
N CYS A 102 9.07 10.08 -4.23
CA CYS A 102 8.11 11.19 -4.14
C CYS A 102 6.81 10.83 -3.44
N SER A 103 6.23 9.65 -3.66
CA SER A 103 5.01 9.24 -2.95
C SER A 103 5.27 9.11 -1.44
N VAL A 104 6.43 8.55 -1.05
CA VAL A 104 6.87 8.47 0.35
C VAL A 104 7.04 9.89 0.94
N LYS A 105 7.78 10.76 0.23
CA LYS A 105 8.01 12.14 0.69
C LYS A 105 6.71 12.94 0.84
N GLN A 106 5.76 12.72 -0.06
CA GLN A 106 4.47 13.41 0.00
C GLN A 106 3.68 13.00 1.23
N GLU A 107 3.65 11.71 1.54
CA GLU A 107 2.91 11.15 2.66
C GLU A 107 3.53 11.53 4.02
N TYR A 108 4.87 11.44 4.14
CA TYR A 108 5.56 11.64 5.42
C TYR A 108 6.20 13.02 5.59
N GLY A 109 6.22 13.85 4.56
CA GLY A 109 6.82 15.18 4.61
C GLY A 109 8.35 15.20 4.78
N THR A 110 9.04 14.06 4.61
CA THR A 110 10.50 13.93 4.79
C THR A 110 11.18 13.63 3.44
N SER A 111 12.45 14.02 3.28
CA SER A 111 13.24 13.68 2.09
C SER A 111 13.76 12.24 2.10
N GLY A 112 13.18 11.34 2.91
CA GLY A 112 13.69 9.99 3.14
C GLY A 112 15.00 9.92 3.94
N ALA A 113 15.53 11.06 4.39
CA ALA A 113 16.77 11.12 5.18
C ALA A 113 16.64 10.48 6.57
N ASP A 114 15.40 10.35 7.07
CA ASP A 114 15.09 9.65 8.33
C ASP A 114 14.84 8.15 8.13
N PHE A 115 14.80 7.67 6.88
CA PHE A 115 14.60 6.26 6.56
C PHE A 115 15.94 5.60 6.26
N THR A 116 16.23 4.51 6.97
CA THR A 116 17.38 3.67 6.64
C THR A 116 17.23 3.11 5.22
N PRO A 117 18.32 2.79 4.50
CA PRO A 117 18.22 2.13 3.20
C PRO A 117 17.37 0.85 3.24
N GLU A 118 17.42 0.10 4.35
CA GLU A 118 16.58 -1.07 4.59
C GLU A 118 15.09 -0.71 4.68
N LEU A 119 14.74 0.39 5.36
CA LEU A 119 13.37 0.87 5.44
C LEU A 119 12.88 1.42 4.10
N VAL A 120 13.74 2.10 3.33
CA VAL A 120 13.40 2.53 1.96
C VAL A 120 13.18 1.32 1.03
N ASP A 121 14.02 0.30 1.15
CA ASP A 121 13.88 -0.96 0.42
C ASP A 121 12.63 -1.73 0.86
N ALA A 122 12.31 -1.66 2.16
CA ALA A 122 11.09 -2.20 2.71
C ALA A 122 9.88 -1.48 2.14
N LEU A 123 9.85 -0.15 2.13
CA LEU A 123 8.65 0.67 1.85
C LEU A 123 7.93 0.26 0.56
N GLY A 124 8.65 0.14 -0.57
CA GLY A 124 8.06 -0.25 -1.86
C GLY A 124 6.72 0.43 -2.16
N ALA A 125 5.83 -0.27 -2.87
CA ALA A 125 4.42 0.12 -3.00
C ALA A 125 3.66 -0.22 -1.70
N PHE A 126 3.70 0.70 -0.72
CA PHE A 126 2.95 0.59 0.54
C PHE A 126 1.47 0.97 0.37
N HIS A 127 0.66 0.80 1.41
CA HIS A 127 -0.76 1.17 1.37
C HIS A 127 -0.99 2.66 1.03
N GLY A 128 -1.74 2.93 -0.04
CA GLY A 128 -2.01 4.28 -0.53
C GLY A 128 -0.92 4.87 -1.44
N TYR A 129 0.14 4.12 -1.75
CA TYR A 129 1.22 4.55 -2.63
C TYR A 129 0.75 4.98 -4.03
N ASP A 130 -0.30 4.34 -4.52
CA ASP A 130 -0.87 4.57 -5.83
C ASP A 130 -1.74 5.82 -5.92
N VAL A 131 -2.24 6.33 -4.79
CA VAL A 131 -3.17 7.46 -4.76
C VAL A 131 -2.59 8.68 -5.50
N PRO A 132 -1.36 9.18 -5.21
CA PRO A 132 -0.77 10.28 -5.99
C PRO A 132 -0.68 10.00 -7.49
N LEU A 133 -0.43 8.74 -7.89
CA LEU A 133 -0.31 8.35 -9.29
C LEU A 133 -1.68 8.36 -9.99
N GLN A 134 -2.75 7.91 -9.33
CA GLN A 134 -4.11 7.93 -9.89
C GLN A 134 -4.62 9.36 -10.14
N PHE A 135 -4.20 10.33 -9.31
CA PHE A 135 -4.63 11.73 -9.38
C PHE A 135 -3.70 12.65 -10.18
N MET A 136 -2.86 12.10 -11.06
CA MET A 136 -1.99 12.88 -11.96
C MET A 136 -1.02 13.82 -11.21
N ASN A 137 -0.67 13.51 -9.96
CA ASN A 137 0.19 14.37 -9.16
C ASN A 137 1.60 14.60 -9.77
N PRO A 138 2.22 13.63 -10.49
CA PRO A 138 3.44 13.89 -11.24
C PRO A 138 3.37 15.06 -12.24
N TYR A 139 2.17 15.46 -12.66
CA TYR A 139 1.92 16.58 -13.58
C TYR A 139 1.43 17.85 -12.87
N ALA A 140 1.22 17.82 -11.55
CA ALA A 140 0.65 18.95 -10.82
C ALA A 140 1.60 20.15 -10.78
N THR A 141 1.04 21.35 -11.00
CA THR A 141 1.73 22.63 -10.82
C THR A 141 0.88 23.58 -9.97
N PRO A 142 1.42 24.18 -8.89
CA PRO A 142 2.75 23.96 -8.32
C PRO A 142 2.87 22.54 -7.70
N ARG A 143 4.09 22.03 -7.59
CA ARG A 143 4.32 20.70 -7.01
C ARG A 143 3.90 20.67 -5.53
N ILE A 144 3.03 19.74 -5.15
CA ILE A 144 2.55 19.54 -3.78
C ILE A 144 3.73 19.11 -2.89
N ASN A 145 3.83 19.69 -1.68
CA ASN A 145 4.83 19.36 -0.64
C ASN A 145 6.33 19.48 -1.03
N GLY A 146 6.65 20.29 -2.06
CA GLY A 146 8.00 20.80 -2.33
C GLY A 146 8.94 19.87 -3.12
N ASN A 147 9.57 20.42 -4.17
CA ASN A 147 10.77 19.98 -4.92
C ASN A 147 11.01 18.47 -5.13
N CYS A 148 10.01 17.60 -5.09
CA CYS A 148 10.20 16.22 -5.50
C CYS A 148 10.00 16.09 -7.00
N SER A 149 10.90 15.41 -7.69
CA SER A 149 10.86 15.21 -9.14
C SER A 149 10.52 13.75 -9.42
N TYR A 150 9.25 13.49 -9.73
CA TYR A 150 8.86 12.24 -10.34
C TYR A 150 9.65 12.04 -11.65
N THR A 151 10.12 10.81 -11.85
CA THR A 151 10.77 10.33 -13.06
C THR A 151 9.77 10.30 -14.23
N PRO A 152 10.27 10.27 -15.48
CA PRO A 152 9.41 10.09 -16.64
C PRO A 152 8.53 8.83 -16.58
N ASN A 153 9.06 7.72 -16.05
CA ASN A 153 8.30 6.47 -15.93
C ASN A 153 7.16 6.58 -14.91
N GLU A 154 7.40 7.26 -13.77
CA GLU A 154 6.35 7.57 -12.79
C GLU A 154 5.23 8.43 -13.39
N ALA A 155 5.59 9.44 -14.19
CA ALA A 155 4.63 10.27 -14.88
C ALA A 155 3.81 9.46 -15.92
N GLN A 156 4.47 8.58 -16.68
CA GLN A 156 3.79 7.70 -17.64
C GLN A 156 2.86 6.70 -16.95
N LEU A 157 3.28 6.09 -15.84
CA LEU A 157 2.41 5.20 -15.05
C LEU A 157 1.22 5.96 -14.47
N SER A 158 1.42 7.17 -13.95
CA SER A 158 0.34 8.03 -13.48
C SER A 158 -0.66 8.37 -14.59
N SER A 159 -0.17 8.74 -15.78
CA SER A 159 -1.01 8.94 -16.98
C SER A 159 -1.81 7.70 -17.34
N PHE A 160 -1.21 6.53 -17.26
CA PHE A 160 -1.86 5.25 -17.54
C PHE A 160 -2.96 4.95 -16.51
N MET A 161 -2.65 4.99 -15.21
CA MET A 161 -3.59 4.69 -14.13
C MET A 161 -4.78 5.64 -14.14
N SER A 162 -4.54 6.94 -14.24
CA SER A 162 -5.61 7.93 -14.33
C SER A 162 -6.49 7.72 -15.57
N GLY A 163 -5.86 7.40 -16.70
CA GLY A 163 -6.55 7.11 -17.95
C GLY A 163 -7.40 5.85 -17.90
N VAL A 164 -6.93 4.78 -17.25
CA VAL A 164 -7.67 3.55 -16.99
C VAL A 164 -8.94 3.83 -16.19
N TRP A 165 -8.83 4.56 -15.08
CA TRP A 165 -9.98 4.85 -14.22
C TRP A 165 -11.01 5.71 -14.94
N SER A 166 -10.55 6.68 -15.71
CA SER A 166 -11.39 7.51 -16.56
C SER A 166 -12.10 6.68 -17.65
N ALA A 167 -11.38 5.74 -18.28
CA ALA A 167 -11.95 4.84 -19.29
C ALA A 167 -13.03 3.93 -18.69
N MET A 168 -12.75 3.34 -17.52
CA MET A 168 -13.68 2.48 -16.80
C MET A 168 -14.95 3.26 -16.42
N ALA A 169 -14.81 4.48 -15.90
CA ALA A 169 -15.94 5.33 -15.55
C ALA A 169 -16.77 5.76 -16.78
N ALA A 170 -16.12 6.04 -17.92
CA ALA A 170 -16.79 6.54 -19.12
C ALA A 170 -17.44 5.43 -19.96
N THR A 171 -16.88 4.23 -19.96
CA THR A 171 -17.23 3.17 -20.94
C THR A 171 -17.52 1.80 -20.31
N GLY A 172 -17.24 1.62 -19.02
CA GLY A 172 -17.24 0.31 -18.37
C GLY A 172 -16.04 -0.58 -18.72
N SER A 173 -15.13 -0.13 -19.60
CA SER A 173 -13.90 -0.83 -19.96
C SER A 173 -12.66 -0.06 -19.47
N PRO A 174 -11.69 -0.70 -18.79
CA PRO A 174 -10.45 -0.02 -18.36
C PRO A 174 -9.53 0.38 -19.52
N LEU A 175 -9.70 -0.22 -20.69
CA LEU A 175 -8.80 -0.06 -21.84
C LEU A 175 -9.56 0.27 -23.12
N PRO A 176 -8.96 1.04 -24.05
CA PRO A 176 -7.66 1.73 -23.89
C PRO A 176 -7.75 2.88 -22.87
N PRO A 177 -6.64 3.23 -22.20
CA PRO A 177 -6.65 4.30 -21.20
C PRO A 177 -6.96 5.66 -21.85
N LEU A 178 -7.86 6.44 -21.24
CA LEU A 178 -8.17 7.80 -21.69
C LEU A 178 -7.10 8.79 -21.22
N SER A 179 -6.00 8.88 -21.95
CA SER A 179 -4.90 9.80 -21.63
C SER A 179 -4.32 10.47 -22.88
N ARG A 180 -4.09 11.79 -22.79
CA ARG A 180 -3.44 12.59 -23.86
C ARG A 180 -1.92 12.65 -23.71
N THR A 181 -1.40 12.25 -22.54
CA THR A 181 0.01 12.39 -22.15
C THR A 181 0.75 11.04 -22.15
N LEU A 182 0.03 9.95 -22.42
CA LEU A 182 0.58 8.61 -22.50
C LEU A 182 1.32 8.41 -23.83
N ALA A 183 2.65 8.38 -23.76
CA ALA A 183 3.54 8.22 -24.91
C ALA A 183 4.32 6.90 -24.87
N ALA A 184 4.38 6.21 -23.73
CA ALA A 184 5.10 4.95 -23.56
C ALA A 184 4.38 3.80 -24.31
N PRO A 185 4.98 3.20 -25.36
CA PRO A 185 4.31 2.17 -26.16
C PRO A 185 3.90 0.93 -25.36
N GLN A 186 4.71 0.55 -24.36
CA GLN A 186 4.41 -0.56 -23.46
C GLN A 186 3.16 -0.33 -22.59
N LEU A 187 2.70 0.93 -22.48
CA LEU A 187 1.48 1.29 -21.76
C LEU A 187 0.26 1.43 -22.66
N GLN A 188 0.42 1.36 -23.99
CA GLN A 188 -0.66 1.54 -24.95
C GLN A 188 -1.25 0.20 -25.44
N ASN A 189 -0.42 -0.85 -25.51
CA ASN A 189 -0.79 -2.16 -26.06
C ASN A 189 -0.93 -3.23 -24.98
N ILE A 190 -1.61 -2.92 -23.89
CA ILE A 190 -1.84 -3.83 -22.78
C ILE A 190 -3.16 -4.56 -22.99
N SER A 191 -3.21 -5.84 -22.63
CA SER A 191 -4.45 -6.54 -22.34
C SER A 191 -4.63 -6.60 -20.84
N TRP A 192 -5.85 -6.35 -20.34
CA TRP A 192 -6.18 -6.55 -18.93
C TRP A 192 -7.23 -7.66 -18.83
N PRO A 193 -6.83 -8.89 -18.46
CA PRO A 193 -7.76 -9.99 -18.37
C PRO A 193 -8.85 -9.69 -17.33
N GLN A 194 -10.04 -10.23 -17.57
CA GLN A 194 -11.06 -10.29 -16.55
C GLN A 194 -10.67 -11.35 -15.53
N TRP A 195 -10.78 -10.99 -14.26
CA TRP A 195 -10.62 -11.89 -13.15
C TRP A 195 -11.76 -12.91 -13.16
N THR A 196 -11.39 -14.18 -13.01
CA THR A 196 -12.33 -15.28 -12.75
C THR A 196 -11.78 -16.15 -11.64
N SER A 197 -12.64 -16.92 -10.98
CA SER A 197 -12.23 -17.86 -9.94
C SER A 197 -11.24 -18.92 -10.42
N THR A 198 -11.21 -19.20 -11.72
CA THR A 198 -10.34 -20.20 -12.35
C THR A 198 -9.06 -19.62 -12.93
N SER A 199 -9.10 -18.45 -13.57
CA SER A 199 -7.91 -17.84 -14.19
C SER A 199 -7.07 -17.03 -13.20
N GLN A 200 -7.69 -16.35 -12.24
CA GLN A 200 -7.03 -15.50 -11.23
C GLN A 200 -5.90 -14.62 -11.76
N GLN A 201 -6.05 -14.14 -13.00
CA GLN A 201 -5.06 -13.28 -13.65
C GLN A 201 -5.27 -11.83 -13.24
N LEU A 202 -4.18 -11.14 -12.94
CA LEU A 202 -4.19 -9.71 -12.62
C LEU A 202 -3.19 -8.93 -13.45
N LEU A 203 -3.42 -7.63 -13.52
CA LEU A 203 -2.47 -6.68 -14.07
C LEU A 203 -1.50 -6.25 -12.97
N ASN A 204 -0.27 -6.69 -13.08
CA ASN A 204 0.83 -6.17 -12.29
C ASN A 204 1.27 -4.83 -12.88
N LEU A 205 1.13 -3.73 -12.13
CA LEU A 205 1.57 -2.39 -12.51
C LEU A 205 2.94 -2.10 -11.92
N ASP A 206 3.93 -1.79 -12.75
CA ASP A 206 5.29 -1.42 -12.34
C ASP A 206 5.84 -0.32 -13.28
N PHE A 207 6.79 0.48 -12.81
CA PHE A 207 7.46 1.51 -13.62
C PHE A 207 8.23 0.96 -14.82
N ALA A 208 8.71 -0.29 -14.78
CA ALA A 208 9.32 -0.98 -15.91
C ALA A 208 8.30 -1.33 -17.01
N GLY A 209 7.01 -1.28 -16.67
CA GLY A 209 5.90 -1.62 -17.54
C GLY A 209 5.05 -2.73 -16.92
N PRO A 210 3.74 -2.75 -17.22
CA PRO A 210 2.83 -3.68 -16.59
C PRO A 210 2.91 -5.06 -17.23
N GLN A 211 2.62 -6.07 -16.42
CA GLN A 211 2.71 -7.47 -16.77
C GLN A 211 1.45 -8.20 -16.33
N ILE A 212 1.10 -9.29 -17.00
CA ILE A 212 0.06 -10.20 -16.52
C ILE A 212 0.69 -11.23 -15.61
N VAL A 213 0.14 -11.34 -14.40
CA VAL A 213 0.56 -12.34 -13.43
C VAL A 213 -0.60 -13.31 -13.21
N ASP A 214 -0.27 -14.61 -13.25
CA ASP A 214 -1.18 -15.70 -12.97
C ASP A 214 -0.98 -16.17 -11.54
N LEU A 215 -2.04 -16.08 -10.73
CA LEU A 215 -2.01 -16.44 -9.30
C LEU A 215 -2.57 -17.82 -9.00
N THR A 216 -2.94 -18.61 -10.00
CA THR A 216 -3.54 -19.95 -9.79
C THR A 216 -2.61 -20.89 -9.00
N ALA A 217 -1.30 -20.75 -9.19
CA ALA A 217 -0.29 -21.49 -8.44
C ALA A 217 -0.08 -20.97 -6.99
N GLU A 218 -0.55 -19.76 -6.67
CA GLU A 218 -0.43 -19.13 -5.34
C GLU A 218 -1.63 -19.40 -4.42
N THR A 219 -2.48 -20.37 -4.77
CA THR A 219 -3.68 -20.75 -4.01
C THR A 219 -3.39 -21.09 -2.54
N LEU A 220 -2.16 -21.52 -2.22
CA LEU A 220 -1.76 -21.81 -0.84
C LEU A 220 -1.58 -20.57 0.04
N THR A 221 -1.25 -19.41 -0.54
CA THR A 221 -0.96 -18.19 0.24
C THR A 221 -2.19 -17.70 1.00
N CYS A 222 -3.37 -17.73 0.38
CA CYS A 222 -4.60 -17.30 1.05
C CYS A 222 -5.28 -18.38 1.89
N LYS A 223 -4.88 -19.65 1.74
CA LYS A 223 -5.59 -20.77 2.37
C LYS A 223 -5.66 -20.67 3.88
N VAL A 224 -4.60 -20.25 4.56
CA VAL A 224 -4.64 -20.11 6.04
C VAL A 224 -5.62 -19.02 6.47
N TRP A 225 -5.70 -17.91 5.71
CA TRP A 225 -6.62 -16.81 5.96
C TRP A 225 -8.07 -17.15 5.60
N ASP A 226 -8.28 -18.00 4.60
CA ASP A 226 -9.60 -18.51 4.21
C ASP A 226 -10.11 -19.50 5.25
N ASP A 227 -9.30 -20.49 5.64
CA ASP A 227 -9.68 -21.48 6.64
C ASP A 227 -9.99 -20.83 8.02
N MET A 228 -9.29 -19.73 8.36
CA MET A 228 -9.58 -18.94 9.56
C MET A 228 -10.94 -18.25 9.50
N MET A 229 -11.29 -17.67 8.34
CA MET A 229 -12.61 -17.05 8.15
C MET A 229 -13.73 -18.08 8.24
N ASP A 230 -13.57 -19.23 7.58
CA ASP A 230 -14.53 -20.34 7.63
C ASP A 230 -14.72 -20.84 9.06
N TYR A 231 -13.63 -20.91 9.83
CA TYR A 231 -13.70 -21.25 11.25
C TYR A 231 -14.54 -20.23 12.03
N PHE A 232 -14.31 -18.93 11.85
CA PHE A 232 -15.08 -17.88 12.53
C PHE A 232 -16.55 -17.89 12.18
N ASP A 233 -16.89 -18.16 10.92
CA ASP A 233 -18.27 -18.31 10.48
C ASP A 233 -18.92 -19.55 11.13
N SER A 234 -18.17 -20.65 11.29
CA SER A 234 -18.67 -21.89 11.88
C SER A 234 -18.93 -21.82 13.39
N VAL A 235 -18.12 -21.06 14.14
CA VAL A 235 -18.25 -20.97 15.61
C VAL A 235 -19.15 -19.82 16.07
N GLY A 236 -19.59 -18.96 15.13
CA GLY A 236 -20.27 -17.71 15.44
C GLY A 236 -19.29 -16.68 15.99
N THR A 237 -19.10 -15.57 15.29
CA THR A 237 -18.08 -14.58 15.66
C THR A 237 -18.35 -13.98 17.05
N PHE A 238 -17.40 -14.18 17.96
CA PHE A 238 -17.22 -13.34 19.13
C PHE A 238 -16.68 -12.00 18.64
N TYR A 239 -17.54 -10.99 18.51
CA TYR A 239 -17.06 -9.61 18.52
C TYR A 239 -16.68 -9.30 19.97
N PRO A 240 -15.40 -9.01 20.30
CA PRO A 240 -15.12 -8.34 21.55
C PRO A 240 -15.86 -7.00 21.50
N THR A 241 -16.85 -6.82 22.37
CA THR A 241 -17.63 -5.58 22.47
C THR A 241 -16.80 -4.38 22.94
N GLU A 242 -15.51 -4.59 23.20
CA GLU A 242 -14.58 -3.57 23.62
C GLU A 242 -13.46 -3.46 22.58
N SER A 243 -13.50 -2.38 21.81
CA SER A 243 -12.29 -1.88 21.16
C SER A 243 -11.22 -1.68 22.23
N PRO A 244 -9.95 -2.06 21.99
CA PRO A 244 -8.87 -1.65 22.88
C PRO A 244 -8.92 -0.12 23.02
N PRO A 245 -8.74 0.43 24.23
CA PRO A 245 -8.76 1.87 24.43
C PRO A 245 -7.75 2.52 23.48
N PRO A 246 -8.11 3.64 22.82
CA PRO A 246 -7.17 4.33 21.95
C PRO A 246 -5.89 4.61 22.74
N PRO A 247 -4.71 4.50 22.11
CA PRO A 247 -3.46 4.88 22.77
C PRO A 247 -3.61 6.31 23.31
N PRO A 248 -3.07 6.61 24.51
CA PRO A 248 -3.15 7.95 25.06
C PRO A 248 -2.58 8.93 24.02
N PRO A 249 -3.23 10.09 23.83
CA PRO A 249 -2.73 11.08 22.88
C PRO A 249 -1.27 11.40 23.24
N PRO A 250 -0.38 11.57 22.24
CA PRO A 250 1.00 11.94 22.51
C PRO A 250 1.00 13.16 23.42
N ALA A 251 1.80 13.08 24.50
CA ALA A 251 1.90 14.15 25.47
C ALA A 251 2.11 15.46 24.71
N LYS A 252 1.17 16.40 24.85
CA LYS A 252 1.23 17.70 24.17
C LYS A 252 2.62 18.27 24.43
N ALA A 253 3.45 18.33 23.40
CA ALA A 253 4.70 19.04 23.46
C ALA A 253 4.36 20.44 23.98
N LYS A 254 4.97 20.83 25.12
CA LYS A 254 4.76 22.16 25.70
C LYS A 254 4.98 23.16 24.58
N ARG A 255 3.93 23.89 24.20
CA ARG A 255 4.03 24.97 23.22
C ARG A 255 5.19 25.86 23.67
N PRO A 256 6.20 26.11 22.82
CA PRO A 256 7.19 27.12 23.11
C PRO A 256 6.46 28.43 23.42
N PRO A 257 6.87 29.18 24.45
CA PRO A 257 6.26 30.47 24.73
C PRO A 257 6.32 31.34 23.47
N PRO A 258 5.27 32.13 23.20
CA PRO A 258 5.23 32.98 22.02
C PRO A 258 6.46 33.88 22.00
N ARG A 259 7.26 33.74 20.93
CA ARG A 259 8.40 34.61 20.64
C ARG A 259 7.83 36.03 20.52
N LYS A 260 8.20 36.93 21.43
CA LYS A 260 7.87 38.36 21.32
C LYS A 260 8.46 38.87 20.00
N LEU A 261 7.62 39.00 18.98
CA LEU A 261 7.96 39.75 17.78
C LEU A 261 8.12 41.21 18.22
N GLY A 262 9.38 41.65 18.32
CA GLY A 262 9.68 43.06 18.53
C GLY A 262 9.04 43.86 17.41
N ARG A 263 8.24 44.86 17.78
CA ARG A 263 7.68 45.84 16.83
C ARG A 263 8.84 46.49 16.08
N GLN A 264 9.06 46.09 14.83
CA GLN A 264 9.78 46.94 13.89
C GLN A 264 8.79 47.99 13.41
N SER A 265 9.01 49.23 13.85
CA SER A 265 8.31 50.39 13.30
C SER A 265 8.67 50.53 11.82
N PRO A 266 7.70 50.77 10.91
CA PRO A 266 8.00 51.00 9.51
C PRO A 266 8.79 52.30 9.34
N PRO A 267 9.79 52.35 8.41
CA PRO A 267 10.53 53.57 8.16
C PRO A 267 9.63 54.60 7.46
N TYR A 268 9.58 55.80 8.04
CA TYR A 268 9.03 57.00 7.42
C TYR A 268 9.78 57.31 6.12
N MET A 269 9.06 57.36 4.99
CA MET A 269 9.54 58.10 3.82
C MET A 269 9.35 59.60 4.08
N ARG A 270 10.45 60.36 4.05
CA ARG A 270 10.42 61.81 3.83
C ARG A 270 10.79 62.07 2.37
N GLY A 271 10.06 62.98 1.74
CA GLY A 271 10.41 63.57 0.46
C GLY A 271 11.57 64.55 0.56
#